data_AF-A0A4P7U9N5-F1
#
_entry.id   AF-A0A4P7U9N5-F1
#
_cell.length_a   1.000
_cell.length_b   1.000
_cell.length_c   1.000
_cell.angle_alpha   90.00
_cell.angle_beta   90.00
_cell.angle_gamma   90.00
#
_symmetry.space_group_name_H-M   'P 1'
#
loop_
_entity.id
_entity.type
_entity.pdbx_description
1 polymer ?
#
loop_
_entity_poly.entity_id
_entity_poly.type
_entity_poly.pdbx_seq_one_letter_code
_entity_poly.pdbx_strand_id
1 'polypeptide(L)'
;MIECAHFEAGRCRSCSLIPVPRVEQVADKGAHVRTLLEPFGSPEWLEPFVGPEAGFRNKAKMVAGGTVDSPTLGILTPDGDGVDLRDCPLYTPRMHAALEVLAGFVTLARLVPYDLATRRGELSTCWSPRLPRAG
;
A
#
# COMPACT_ATOMS: atom_id res chain seq x y z
N MET A 1 5.81 9.20 -13.79
CA MET A 1 6.27 9.25 -12.40
C MET A 1 5.06 9.43 -11.52
N ILE A 2 4.90 8.62 -10.48
CA ILE A 2 3.81 8.78 -9.52
C ILE A 2 4.06 10.03 -8.67
N GLU A 3 3.03 10.86 -8.52
CA GLU A 3 2.98 11.91 -7.50
C GLU A 3 2.33 11.34 -6.24
N CYS A 4 3.10 11.22 -5.15
CA CYS A 4 2.64 10.63 -3.89
C CYS A 4 2.97 11.56 -2.72
N ALA A 5 1.97 12.29 -2.22
CA ALA A 5 2.14 13.24 -1.11
C ALA A 5 2.71 12.60 0.16
N HIS A 6 2.40 11.32 0.44
CA HIS A 6 2.95 10.60 1.60
C HIS A 6 4.43 10.26 1.48
N PHE A 7 4.88 9.99 0.26
CA PHE A 7 6.29 9.78 -0.02
C PHE A 7 7.04 11.10 0.06
N GLU A 8 6.54 12.16 -0.57
CA GLU A 8 7.16 13.49 -0.53
C GLU A 8 7.27 14.02 0.91
N ALA A 9 6.21 13.85 1.71
CA ALA A 9 6.22 14.24 3.12
C ALA A 9 6.97 13.29 4.05
N GLY A 10 7.55 12.20 3.53
CA GLY A 10 8.31 11.21 4.31
C GLY A 10 7.51 10.37 5.31
N ARG A 11 6.18 10.42 5.26
CA ARG A 11 5.30 9.63 6.13
C ARG A 11 5.20 8.16 5.73
N CYS A 12 5.49 7.83 4.47
CA CYS A 12 5.44 6.47 3.96
C CYS A 12 6.62 6.17 3.03
N ARG A 13 7.30 5.05 3.27
CA ARG A 13 8.46 4.57 2.47
C ARG A 13 8.25 3.20 1.84
N SER A 14 7.00 2.69 1.81
CA SER A 14 6.70 1.37 1.24
C SER A 14 7.03 1.25 -0.25
N CYS A 15 7.03 2.36 -1.00
CA CYS A 15 7.36 2.41 -2.42
C CYS A 15 8.75 3.03 -2.62
N SER A 16 9.80 2.28 -2.29
CA SER A 16 11.19 2.78 -2.26
C SER A 16 11.74 3.28 -3.60
N LEU A 17 11.16 2.84 -4.73
CA LEU A 17 11.64 3.16 -6.07
C LEU A 17 10.91 4.34 -6.74
N ILE A 18 10.00 5.06 -6.04
CA ILE A 18 9.33 6.25 -6.61
C ILE A 18 10.32 7.26 -7.25
N PRO A 19 11.50 7.55 -6.65
CA PRO A 19 12.46 8.49 -7.24
C PRO A 19 13.15 8.00 -8.52
N VAL A 20 13.10 6.69 -8.81
CA VAL A 20 13.80 6.09 -9.95
C VAL A 20 12.90 6.11 -11.18
N PRO A 21 13.35 6.62 -12.34
CA PRO A 21 12.60 6.57 -13.59
C PRO A 21 12.10 5.17 -13.92
N ARG A 22 10.86 5.06 -14.42
CA ARG A 22 10.22 3.76 -14.61
C ARG A 22 10.99 2.84 -15.55
N VAL A 23 11.62 3.41 -16.59
CA VAL A 23 12.46 2.68 -17.55
C VAL A 23 13.68 2.06 -16.88
N GLU A 24 14.33 2.78 -15.97
CA GLU A 24 15.45 2.28 -15.17
C GLU A 24 14.98 1.19 -14.21
N GLN A 25 13.85 1.38 -13.52
CA GLN A 25 13.31 0.33 -12.65
C GLN A 25 13.03 -0.99 -13.39
N VAL A 26 12.63 -0.95 -14.66
CA VAL A 26 12.38 -2.15 -15.47
C VAL A 26 13.70 -2.78 -15.90
N ALA A 27 14.64 -1.96 -16.38
CA ALA A 27 15.97 -2.42 -16.78
C ALA A 27 16.72 -3.07 -15.60
N ASP A 28 16.73 -2.43 -14.43
CA ASP A 28 17.39 -2.92 -13.22
C ASP A 28 16.82 -4.25 -12.75
N LYS A 29 15.48 -4.39 -12.77
CA LYS A 29 14.82 -5.67 -12.43
C LYS A 29 15.19 -6.75 -13.43
N GLY A 30 15.25 -6.42 -14.72
CA GLY A 30 15.67 -7.35 -15.77
C GLY A 30 17.11 -7.82 -15.59
N ALA A 31 18.04 -6.90 -15.36
CA ALA A 31 19.44 -7.20 -15.10
C ALA A 31 19.60 -8.05 -13.82
N HIS A 32 18.90 -7.70 -12.75
CA HIS A 32 18.97 -8.43 -11.49
C HIS A 32 18.49 -9.88 -11.62
N VAL A 33 17.36 -10.12 -12.29
CA VAL A 33 16.85 -11.48 -12.53
C VAL A 33 17.80 -12.28 -13.42
N ARG A 34 18.43 -11.65 -14.44
CA ARG A 34 19.45 -12.29 -15.27
C ARG A 34 20.65 -12.76 -14.45
N THR A 35 21.18 -11.92 -13.56
CA THR A 35 22.28 -12.29 -12.67
C THR A 35 21.90 -13.45 -11.74
N LEU A 36 20.69 -13.43 -11.17
CA LEU A 36 20.22 -14.50 -10.29
C LEU A 36 20.06 -15.85 -11.02
N LEU A 37 19.72 -15.82 -12.30
CA LEU A 37 19.46 -17.01 -13.10
C LEU A 37 20.67 -17.52 -13.88
N GLU A 38 21.77 -16.77 -13.95
CA GLU A 38 23.01 -17.16 -14.65
C GLU A 38 23.49 -18.59 -14.30
N PRO A 39 23.49 -19.04 -13.01
CA PRO A 39 23.94 -20.38 -12.67
C PRO A 39 23.02 -21.51 -13.17
N PHE A 40 21.79 -21.18 -13.57
CA PHE A 40 20.76 -22.15 -13.95
C PHE A 40 20.56 -22.24 -15.47
N GLY A 41 21.37 -21.51 -16.25
CA GLY A 41 21.38 -21.55 -17.71
C GLY A 41 20.92 -20.25 -18.36
N SER A 42 20.64 -20.32 -19.66
CA SER A 42 20.27 -19.16 -20.49
C SER A 42 18.86 -19.32 -21.07
N PRO A 43 17.82 -18.98 -20.30
CA PRO A 43 16.45 -19.02 -20.81
C PRO A 43 16.26 -17.97 -21.92
N GLU A 44 15.23 -18.17 -22.72
CA GLU A 44 14.75 -17.12 -23.63
C GLU A 44 14.19 -15.95 -22.81
N TRP A 45 14.69 -14.74 -23.08
CA TRP A 45 14.24 -13.52 -22.42
C TRP A 45 13.23 -12.79 -23.30
N LEU A 46 11.98 -12.73 -22.84
CA LEU A 46 10.93 -11.93 -23.47
C LEU A 46 10.94 -10.49 -22.97
N GLU A 47 10.29 -9.60 -23.72
CA GLU A 47 10.10 -8.22 -23.31
C GLU A 47 9.26 -8.11 -22.01
N PRO A 48 9.68 -7.32 -21.01
CA PRO A 48 8.93 -7.15 -19.79
C PRO A 48 7.56 -6.51 -20.02
N PHE A 49 6.51 -7.10 -19.45
CA PHE A 49 5.22 -6.43 -19.38
C PHE A 49 5.28 -5.27 -18.37
N VAL A 50 4.99 -4.05 -18.85
CA VAL A 50 4.95 -2.84 -18.01
C VAL A 50 3.50 -2.40 -17.81
N GLY A 51 2.99 -2.62 -16.60
CA GLY A 51 1.66 -2.17 -16.20
C GLY A 51 1.58 -0.67 -15.89
N PRO A 52 0.38 -0.16 -15.54
CA PRO A 52 0.16 1.23 -15.19
C PRO A 52 0.97 1.63 -13.94
N GLU A 53 1.33 2.90 -13.84
CA GLU A 53 2.09 3.41 -12.69
C GLU A 53 1.23 3.55 -11.44
N ALA A 54 -0.08 3.79 -11.55
CA ALA A 54 -1.00 4.02 -10.43
C ALA A 54 -2.25 3.11 -10.51
N GLY A 55 -3.02 3.06 -9.44
CA GLY A 55 -4.31 2.35 -9.41
C GLY A 55 -4.24 0.84 -9.63
N PHE A 56 -3.06 0.22 -9.55
CA PHE A 56 -2.90 -1.21 -9.83
C PHE A 56 -3.10 -2.11 -8.60
N ARG A 57 -3.07 -1.53 -7.38
CA ARG A 57 -3.18 -2.29 -6.13
C ARG A 57 -4.66 -2.50 -5.78
N ASN A 58 -5.08 -3.76 -5.84
CA ASN A 58 -6.47 -4.17 -5.56
C ASN A 58 -6.66 -4.90 -4.24
N LYS A 59 -5.64 -4.93 -3.38
CA LYS A 59 -5.72 -5.45 -2.02
C LYS A 59 -5.05 -4.46 -1.05
N ALA A 60 -5.74 -4.18 0.04
CA ALA A 60 -5.22 -3.35 1.13
C ALA A 60 -5.20 -4.18 2.42
N LYS A 61 -4.06 -4.19 3.10
CA LYS A 61 -3.95 -4.66 4.48
C LYS A 61 -3.42 -3.46 5.26
N MET A 62 -4.28 -2.89 6.07
CA MET A 62 -4.01 -1.64 6.80
C MET A 62 -4.09 -1.91 8.29
N VAL A 63 -3.25 -1.24 9.06
CA VAL A 63 -3.43 -1.10 10.50
C VAL A 63 -4.50 -0.03 10.72
N ALA A 64 -5.41 -0.29 11.66
CA ALA A 64 -6.32 0.74 12.15
C ALA A 64 -5.65 1.46 13.33
N GLY A 65 -5.50 2.77 13.24
CA GLY A 65 -4.92 3.61 14.29
C GLY A 65 -5.73 4.88 14.50
N GLY A 66 -5.14 5.88 15.16
CA GLY A 66 -5.83 7.13 15.47
C GLY A 66 -6.87 6.94 16.57
N THR A 67 -7.99 7.63 16.48
CA THR A 67 -9.07 7.57 17.47
C THR A 67 -10.37 7.04 16.85
N VAL A 68 -11.36 6.73 17.68
CA VAL A 68 -12.70 6.34 17.20
C VAL A 68 -13.34 7.45 16.34
N ASP A 69 -13.17 8.70 16.73
CA ASP A 69 -13.76 9.86 16.04
C ASP A 69 -12.97 10.30 14.80
N SER A 70 -11.68 9.95 14.73
CA SER A 70 -10.79 10.23 13.60
C SER A 70 -9.88 9.03 13.33
N PRO A 71 -10.44 7.92 12.81
CA PRO A 71 -9.67 6.71 12.58
C PRO A 71 -8.75 6.88 11.38
N THR A 72 -7.56 6.27 11.48
CA THR A 72 -6.60 6.21 10.38
C THR A 72 -6.52 4.78 9.86
N LEU A 73 -6.45 4.60 8.53
CA LEU A 73 -6.27 3.30 7.90
C LEU A 73 -5.01 3.31 7.06
N GLY A 74 -3.93 2.72 7.57
CA GLY A 74 -2.66 2.68 6.84
C GLY A 74 -1.57 1.91 7.55
N ILE A 75 -0.50 2.62 7.91
CA ILE A 75 0.67 2.09 8.62
C ILE A 75 0.86 2.85 9.93
N LEU A 76 1.75 2.33 10.79
CA LEU A 76 2.16 3.04 12.00
C LEU A 76 3.55 3.65 11.80
N THR A 77 3.77 4.82 12.40
CA THR A 77 5.13 5.34 12.63
C THR A 77 5.88 4.46 13.63
N PRO A 78 7.21 4.59 13.75
CA PRO A 78 7.97 3.91 14.81
C PRO A 78 7.44 4.20 16.22
N ASP A 79 6.87 5.39 16.43
CA ASP A 79 6.29 5.83 17.71
C ASP A 79 4.87 5.29 17.95
N GLY A 80 4.29 4.62 16.95
CA GLY A 80 2.95 4.01 17.05
C GLY A 80 1.81 4.89 16.53
N ASP A 81 2.11 6.07 15.98
CA ASP A 81 1.08 6.96 15.42
C ASP A 81 0.56 6.44 14.08
N GLY A 82 -0.75 6.56 13.88
CA GLY A 82 -1.40 6.16 12.65
C GLY A 82 -1.09 7.12 11.48
N VAL A 83 -0.49 6.59 10.42
CA VAL A 83 -0.38 7.27 9.12
C VAL A 83 -1.53 6.80 8.25
N ASP A 84 -2.45 7.73 7.97
CA ASP A 84 -3.60 7.46 7.12
C ASP A 84 -3.19 7.40 5.64
N LEU A 85 -3.54 6.29 4.96
CA LEU A 85 -3.14 6.01 3.58
C LEU A 85 -4.36 5.69 2.69
N ARG A 86 -5.56 6.15 3.08
CA ARG A 86 -6.80 5.96 2.33
C ARG A 86 -6.78 6.55 0.93
N ASP A 87 -5.99 7.60 0.73
CA ASP A 87 -5.75 8.32 -0.53
C ASP A 87 -4.51 7.82 -1.30
N CYS A 88 -3.91 6.68 -0.91
CA CYS A 88 -2.71 6.17 -1.57
C CYS A 88 -2.93 5.99 -3.09
N PRO A 89 -2.06 6.56 -3.96
CA PRO A 89 -2.28 6.59 -5.42
C PRO A 89 -2.18 5.20 -6.08
N LEU A 90 -1.66 4.20 -5.36
CA LEU A 90 -1.63 2.83 -5.87
C LEU A 90 -3.00 2.17 -5.86
N TYR A 91 -3.93 2.65 -5.04
CA TYR A 91 -5.26 2.07 -4.93
C TYR A 91 -6.20 2.53 -6.04
N THR A 92 -7.09 1.64 -6.45
CA THR A 92 -8.16 1.98 -7.40
C THR A 92 -9.18 2.91 -6.75
N PRO A 93 -9.97 3.67 -7.53
CA PRO A 93 -11.07 4.47 -6.99
C PRO A 93 -12.05 3.66 -6.14
N ARG A 94 -12.30 2.40 -6.52
CA ARG A 94 -13.13 1.47 -5.76
C ARG A 94 -12.53 1.12 -4.39
N MET A 95 -11.21 0.98 -4.32
CA MET A 95 -10.51 0.71 -3.07
C MET A 95 -10.53 1.95 -2.17
N HIS A 96 -10.32 3.16 -2.71
CA HIS A 96 -10.51 4.41 -1.96
C HIS A 96 -11.92 4.48 -1.36
N ALA A 97 -12.96 4.26 -2.16
CA ALA A 97 -14.34 4.25 -1.68
C ALA A 97 -14.59 3.20 -0.58
N ALA A 98 -14.04 1.99 -0.72
CA ALA A 98 -14.16 0.94 0.30
C ALA A 98 -13.45 1.34 1.60
N LEU A 99 -12.28 1.96 1.51
CA LEU A 99 -11.52 2.41 2.67
C LEU A 99 -12.22 3.55 3.42
N GLU A 100 -12.89 4.47 2.71
CA GLU A 100 -13.72 5.49 3.35
C GLU A 100 -14.91 4.88 4.11
N VAL A 101 -15.59 3.90 3.52
CA VAL A 101 -16.68 3.18 4.19
C VAL A 101 -16.17 2.44 5.44
N LEU A 102 -15.00 1.81 5.36
CA LEU A 102 -14.40 1.14 6.50
C LEU A 102 -14.05 2.12 7.63
N ALA A 103 -13.49 3.29 7.31
CA ALA A 103 -13.20 4.32 8.29
C ALA A 103 -14.48 4.82 8.97
N GLY A 104 -15.54 5.09 8.20
CA GLY A 104 -16.85 5.46 8.74
C GLY A 104 -17.46 4.37 9.62
N PHE A 105 -17.28 3.09 9.27
CA PHE A 105 -17.75 1.97 10.07
C PHE A 105 -17.03 1.88 11.43
N VAL A 106 -15.73 2.17 11.48
CA VAL A 106 -14.98 2.24 12.76
C VAL A 106 -15.62 3.24 13.72
N THR A 107 -15.91 4.45 13.24
CA THR A 107 -16.59 5.48 14.03
C THR A 107 -18.01 5.06 14.43
N LEU A 108 -18.80 4.56 13.48
CA LEU A 108 -20.18 4.15 13.72
C LEU A 108 -20.29 3.05 14.78
N ALA A 109 -19.45 2.02 14.68
CA ALA A 109 -19.42 0.90 15.61
C ALA A 109 -18.61 1.17 16.89
N ARG A 110 -18.03 2.37 17.01
CA ARG A 110 -17.14 2.79 18.11
C ARG A 110 -15.98 1.83 18.36
N LEU A 111 -15.44 1.24 17.29
CA LEU A 111 -14.35 0.27 17.38
C LEU A 111 -13.07 0.99 17.78
N VAL A 112 -12.59 0.73 18.99
CA VAL A 112 -11.36 1.35 19.50
C VAL A 112 -10.17 0.77 18.74
N PRO A 113 -9.38 1.59 18.00
CA PRO A 113 -8.15 1.12 17.37
C PRO A 113 -7.19 0.51 18.38
N TYR A 114 -6.49 -0.55 17.98
CA TYR A 114 -5.57 -1.26 18.86
C TYR A 114 -4.29 -0.46 19.08
N ASP A 115 -4.02 -0.10 20.33
CA ASP A 115 -2.81 0.54 20.78
C ASP A 115 -1.75 -0.52 21.14
N LEU A 116 -0.63 -0.50 20.43
CA LEU A 116 0.48 -1.45 20.62
C LEU A 116 1.22 -1.26 21.95
N ALA A 117 1.30 -0.03 22.46
CA ALA A 117 2.02 0.28 23.69
C ALA A 117 1.25 -0.21 24.91
N THR A 118 -0.06 0.05 24.95
CA THR A 118 -0.93 -0.39 26.06
C THR A 118 -1.50 -1.80 25.85
N ARG A 119 -1.38 -2.36 24.64
CA ARG A 119 -1.95 -3.64 24.20
C ARG A 119 -3.47 -3.72 24.37
N ARG A 120 -4.15 -2.60 24.18
CA ARG A 120 -5.60 -2.45 24.36
C ARG A 120 -6.25 -1.97 23.07
N GLY A 121 -7.56 -2.20 22.96
CA GLY A 121 -8.35 -1.87 21.77
C GLY A 121 -8.88 -3.13 21.09
N GLU A 122 -9.79 -2.93 20.15
CA GLU A 122 -10.60 -3.99 19.54
C GLU A 122 -10.20 -4.27 18.09
N LEU A 123 -9.69 -3.25 17.39
CA LEU A 123 -9.40 -3.34 15.96
C LEU A 123 -7.91 -3.13 15.66
N SER A 124 -7.24 -4.18 15.21
CA SER A 124 -5.82 -4.11 14.85
C SER A 124 -5.59 -3.92 13.34
N THR A 125 -6.26 -4.71 12.50
CA THR A 125 -6.05 -4.65 11.05
C THR A 125 -7.36 -4.69 10.26
N CYS A 126 -7.46 -3.83 9.25
CA CYS A 126 -8.49 -3.88 8.22
C CYS A 126 -7.93 -4.50 6.95
N TRP A 127 -8.68 -5.42 6.37
CA TRP A 127 -8.31 -6.09 5.13
C TRP A 127 -9.40 -5.98 4.09
N SER A 128 -9.02 -5.54 2.88
CA SER A 128 -9.90 -5.53 1.72
C SER A 128 -9.38 -6.54 0.68
N PRO A 129 -10.17 -7.59 0.34
CA PRO A 129 -9.80 -8.58 -0.67
C PRO A 129 -9.72 -7.98 -2.07
N ARG A 130 -9.25 -8.80 -3.03
CA ARG A 130 -9.32 -8.42 -4.45
C ARG A 130 -10.79 -8.22 -4.82
N LEU A 131 -11.14 -6.97 -5.13
CA LEU A 131 -12.46 -6.66 -5.67
C LEU A 131 -12.53 -7.15 -7.13
N PRO A 132 -13.66 -7.76 -7.54
CA PRO A 132 -13.84 -8.20 -8.93
C PRO A 132 -13.71 -7.00 -9.87
N ARG A 133 -13.12 -7.24 -11.05
CA ARG A 133 -13.06 -6.23 -12.12
C ARG A 133 -14.50 -5.89 -12.52
N ALA A 134 -14.85 -4.61 -12.56
CA ALA A 134 -16.06 -4.19 -13.27
C ALA A 134 -15.81 -4.46 -14.76
N GLY A 135 -16.74 -5.18 -15.38
CA GLY A 135 -16.78 -5.36 -16.83
C GLY A 135 -17.17 -4.08 -17.55
#